data_AF-A0AA92R9Y8-F1
#
_entry.id   AF-A0AA92R9Y8-F1
#
_cell.length_a   1.000
_cell.length_b   1.000
_cell.length_c   1.000
_cell.angle_alpha   90.00
_cell.angle_beta   90.00
_cell.angle_gamma   90.00
#
_symmetry.space_group_name_H-M   'P 1'
#
loop_
_entity.id
_entity.type
_entity.pdbx_description
1 polymer ?
#
loop_
_entity_poly.entity_id
_entity_poly.type
_entity_poly.pdbx_seq_one_letter_code
_entity_poly.pdbx_strand_id
1 'polypeptide(L)'
;MHPQSPSLRSALAPALRIFSALPLVLAASMATAQQNPADFPLDAVGYLNEELPRMEAAIAAKDRGFFHDAMARTVEFSDRWGFKVKANPELAAYPMCTSAVMDYVVVGMCKLTPGDDACEPGLAARFDGNVRRCREIAAKK
;
A
#
# COMPACT_ATOMS: atom_id res chain seq x y z
N MET A 1 -68.59 -11.25 -42.62
CA MET A 1 -68.63 -12.05 -43.85
C MET A 1 -67.67 -11.43 -44.85
N HIS A 2 -66.74 -12.25 -45.32
CA HIS A 2 -65.75 -12.09 -46.39
C HIS A 2 -64.64 -11.01 -46.29
N PRO A 3 -63.36 -11.45 -46.29
CA PRO A 3 -62.17 -10.62 -46.29
C PRO A 3 -61.70 -10.31 -47.72
N GLN A 4 -60.84 -9.30 -47.88
CA GLN A 4 -60.04 -9.11 -49.09
C GLN A 4 -58.57 -8.89 -48.75
N SER A 5 -57.73 -9.73 -49.35
CA SER A 5 -56.26 -9.68 -49.47
C SER A 5 -55.94 -9.96 -50.96
N PRO A 6 -54.71 -9.81 -51.48
CA PRO A 6 -53.54 -9.03 -51.05
C PRO A 6 -53.00 -8.12 -52.20
N SER A 7 -51.95 -7.33 -51.94
CA SER A 7 -51.05 -6.88 -53.01
C SER A 7 -49.60 -6.93 -52.52
N LEU A 8 -48.88 -7.93 -53.02
CA LEU A 8 -47.42 -8.01 -52.97
C LEU A 8 -46.83 -6.94 -53.89
N ARG A 9 -45.94 -6.08 -53.38
CA ARG A 9 -44.78 -5.64 -54.15
C ARG A 9 -43.55 -5.62 -53.28
N SER A 10 -42.69 -6.59 -53.58
CA SER A 10 -41.30 -6.71 -53.18
C SER A 10 -40.53 -5.45 -53.60
N ALA A 11 -39.78 -4.87 -52.66
CA ALA A 11 -38.65 -4.00 -52.94
C ALA A 11 -37.52 -4.39 -51.99
N LEU A 12 -36.69 -5.33 -52.46
CA LEU A 12 -35.35 -5.57 -51.94
C LEU A 12 -34.51 -4.32 -52.20
N ALA A 13 -33.98 -3.71 -51.15
CA ALA A 13 -32.79 -2.89 -51.25
C ALA A 13 -31.94 -3.08 -49.98
N PRO A 14 -30.65 -3.44 -50.12
CA PRO A 14 -29.73 -3.66 -49.01
C PRO A 14 -29.02 -2.37 -48.62
N ALA A 15 -28.68 -2.21 -47.35
CA ALA A 15 -27.37 -1.80 -46.87
C ALA A 15 -27.43 -1.46 -45.37
N LEU A 16 -26.66 -2.22 -44.59
CA LEU A 16 -26.25 -1.87 -43.23
C LEU A 16 -25.78 -0.42 -43.14
N ARG A 17 -26.08 0.25 -42.01
CA ARG A 17 -25.05 0.99 -41.26
C ARG A 17 -25.45 1.18 -39.80
N ILE A 18 -24.68 0.48 -38.98
CA ILE A 18 -24.61 0.48 -37.51
C ILE A 18 -24.15 1.86 -37.04
N PHE A 19 -24.88 2.49 -36.12
CA PHE A 19 -24.35 3.54 -35.22
C PHE A 19 -25.14 3.48 -33.90
N SER A 20 -24.68 2.68 -32.94
CA SER A 20 -23.80 3.11 -31.82
C SER A 20 -24.60 3.45 -30.56
N ALA A 21 -25.02 2.43 -29.83
CA ALA A 21 -25.26 2.57 -28.40
C ALA A 21 -23.88 2.70 -27.73
N LEU A 22 -23.55 3.89 -27.25
CA LEU A 22 -22.33 4.15 -26.49
C LEU A 22 -22.66 3.88 -25.01
N PRO A 23 -22.24 2.76 -24.38
CA PRO A 23 -22.30 2.68 -22.93
C PRO A 23 -21.20 3.60 -22.41
N LEU A 24 -21.61 4.68 -21.74
CA LEU A 24 -20.70 5.51 -20.96
C LEU A 24 -20.19 4.65 -19.80
N VAL A 25 -19.09 3.92 -20.03
CA VAL A 25 -18.37 3.24 -18.96
C VAL A 25 -17.74 4.35 -18.12
N LEU A 26 -18.41 4.68 -17.02
CA LEU A 26 -17.88 5.55 -15.98
C LEU A 26 -16.70 4.81 -15.34
N ALA A 27 -15.53 4.92 -15.95
CA ALA A 27 -14.28 4.60 -15.27
C ALA A 27 -14.15 5.61 -14.13
N ALA A 28 -14.64 5.24 -12.95
CA ALA A 28 -14.28 5.91 -11.72
C ALA A 28 -12.77 5.71 -11.55
N SER A 29 -11.99 6.65 -12.09
CA SER A 29 -10.60 6.79 -11.73
C SER A 29 -10.56 7.00 -10.23
N MET A 30 -10.24 5.96 -9.47
CA MET A 30 -9.67 6.12 -8.15
C MET A 30 -8.30 6.76 -8.36
N ALA A 31 -8.30 8.07 -8.66
CA ALA A 31 -7.14 8.91 -8.51
C ALA A 31 -6.87 8.93 -7.01
N THR A 32 -6.04 8.00 -6.54
CA THR A 32 -5.33 8.20 -5.28
C THR A 32 -4.66 9.56 -5.45
N ALA A 33 -5.08 10.55 -4.65
CA ALA A 33 -4.39 11.83 -4.61
C ALA A 33 -2.91 11.50 -4.40
N GLN A 34 -2.08 11.79 -5.40
CA GLN A 34 -0.69 11.34 -5.42
C GLN A 34 -0.01 11.98 -4.21
N GLN A 35 0.25 11.17 -3.17
CA GLN A 35 0.84 11.66 -1.93
C GLN A 35 2.19 12.30 -2.28
N ASN A 36 2.43 13.52 -1.80
CA ASN A 36 3.72 14.16 -2.03
C ASN A 36 4.80 13.30 -1.36
N PRO A 37 5.82 12.82 -2.10
CA PRO A 37 6.89 12.00 -1.52
C PRO A 37 7.59 12.67 -0.35
N ALA A 38 7.57 14.00 -0.33
CA ALA A 38 8.07 14.78 0.77
C ALA A 38 7.31 14.48 2.07
N ASP A 39 6.01 14.18 2.07
CA ASP A 39 5.25 13.93 3.32
C ASP A 39 5.64 12.61 3.99
N PHE A 40 6.16 11.68 3.18
CA PHE A 40 7.20 10.69 3.50
C PHE A 40 7.57 10.52 4.99
N PRO A 41 8.66 11.19 5.41
CA PRO A 41 9.19 11.10 6.78
C PRO A 41 8.18 11.40 7.88
N LEU A 42 7.24 12.32 7.68
CA LEU A 42 6.27 12.69 8.72
C LEU A 42 5.30 11.54 8.98
N ASP A 43 4.75 10.92 7.93
CA ASP A 43 3.85 9.77 8.06
C ASP A 43 4.58 8.54 8.62
N ALA A 44 5.82 8.28 8.16
CA ALA A 44 6.63 7.18 8.68
C ALA A 44 6.94 7.33 10.18
N VAL A 45 7.25 8.53 10.64
CA VAL A 45 7.46 8.81 12.07
C VAL A 45 6.17 8.69 12.87
N GLY A 46 5.03 9.15 12.32
CA GLY A 46 3.72 8.95 12.93
C GLY A 46 3.42 7.47 13.18
N TYR A 47 3.54 6.65 12.12
CA TYR A 47 3.40 5.20 12.20
C TYR A 47 4.32 4.57 13.25
N LEU A 48 5.62 4.90 13.22
CA LEU A 48 6.59 4.33 14.16
C LEU A 48 6.34 4.77 15.62
N ASN A 49 5.84 5.99 15.83
CA ASN A 49 5.51 6.47 17.18
C ASN A 49 4.31 5.73 17.79
N GLU A 50 3.39 5.25 16.96
CA GLU A 50 2.28 4.39 17.40
C GLU A 50 2.74 2.94 17.62
N GLU A 51 3.52 2.39 16.69
CA GLU A 51 3.89 0.98 16.72
C GLU A 51 4.98 0.64 17.75
N LEU A 52 5.97 1.50 17.95
CA LEU A 52 7.11 1.18 18.82
C LEU A 52 6.72 0.94 20.28
N PRO A 53 5.88 1.78 20.92
CA PRO A 53 5.43 1.50 22.29
C PRO A 53 4.63 0.20 22.40
N ARG A 54 3.81 -0.11 21.39
CA ARG A 54 3.01 -1.35 21.33
C ARG A 54 3.91 -2.58 21.20
N MET A 55 4.96 -2.48 20.39
CA MET A 55 5.97 -3.52 20.22
C MET A 55 6.71 -3.79 21.53
N GLU A 56 7.20 -2.76 22.21
CA GLU A 56 7.91 -2.93 23.49
C GLU A 56 7.00 -3.56 24.55
N ALA A 57 5.71 -3.19 24.57
CA ALA A 57 4.72 -3.84 25.44
C ALA A 57 4.51 -5.33 25.08
N ALA A 58 4.41 -5.65 23.78
CA ALA A 58 4.28 -7.04 23.32
C ALA A 58 5.51 -7.88 23.65
N ILE A 59 6.72 -7.32 23.51
CA ILE A 59 7.98 -7.97 23.92
C ILE A 59 7.96 -8.26 25.42
N ALA A 60 7.60 -7.27 26.25
CA ALA A 60 7.51 -7.43 27.70
C ALA A 60 6.47 -8.50 28.10
N ALA A 61 5.34 -8.57 27.40
CA ALA A 61 4.30 -9.58 27.59
C ALA A 61 4.61 -10.95 26.95
N LYS A 62 5.71 -11.06 26.18
CA LYS A 62 6.05 -12.21 25.33
C LYS A 62 4.95 -12.59 24.33
N ASP A 63 4.19 -11.61 23.86
CA ASP A 63 3.09 -11.79 22.93
C ASP A 63 3.61 -11.94 21.49
N ARG A 64 3.75 -13.19 21.06
CA ARG A 64 4.13 -13.54 19.67
C ARG A 64 3.02 -13.21 18.68
N GLY A 65 1.75 -13.24 19.11
CA GLY A 65 0.59 -13.01 18.24
C GLY A 65 0.55 -11.58 17.70
N PHE A 66 0.97 -10.60 18.52
CA PHE A 66 1.10 -9.20 18.13
C PHE A 66 1.86 -9.00 16.81
N PHE A 67 2.93 -9.77 16.58
CA PHE A 67 3.81 -9.60 15.42
C PHE A 67 3.15 -10.00 14.10
N HIS A 68 2.15 -10.88 14.13
CA HIS A 68 1.36 -11.21 12.94
C HIS A 68 0.54 -10.00 12.48
N ASP A 69 -0.18 -9.36 13.41
CA ASP A 69 -0.99 -8.19 13.11
C ASP A 69 -0.13 -6.95 12.80
N ALA A 70 1.03 -6.83 13.44
CA ALA A 70 2.02 -5.80 13.14
C ALA A 70 2.55 -5.88 11.71
N MET A 71 2.80 -7.10 11.21
CA MET A 71 3.20 -7.32 9.83
C MET A 71 2.10 -6.89 8.85
N ALA A 72 0.83 -7.17 9.15
CA ALA A 72 -0.29 -6.70 8.32
C ALA A 72 -0.36 -5.17 8.25
N ARG A 73 -0.23 -4.48 9.39
CA ARG A 73 -0.19 -2.99 9.43
C ARG A 73 1.02 -2.42 8.69
N THR A 74 2.18 -3.07 8.78
CA THR A 74 3.40 -2.66 8.06
C THR A 74 3.19 -2.82 6.55
N VAL A 75 2.62 -3.94 6.12
CA VAL A 75 2.25 -4.20 4.73
C VAL A 75 1.29 -3.15 4.21
N GLU A 76 0.24 -2.82 4.96
CA GLU A 76 -0.73 -1.78 4.59
C GLU A 76 -0.05 -0.41 4.46
N PHE A 77 0.77 -0.02 5.45
CA PHE A 77 1.53 1.23 5.40
C PHE A 77 2.43 1.31 4.17
N SER A 78 3.21 0.25 3.90
CA SER A 78 4.12 0.18 2.77
C SER A 78 3.40 0.11 1.43
N ASP A 79 2.18 -0.42 1.38
CA ASP A 79 1.36 -0.47 0.16
C ASP A 79 0.85 0.92 -0.23
N ARG A 80 0.35 1.70 0.73
CA ARG A 80 -0.11 3.08 0.48
C ARG A 80 0.99 3.95 -0.15
N TRP A 81 2.21 3.79 0.35
CA TRP A 81 3.39 4.49 -0.13
C TRP A 81 4.08 3.80 -1.31
N GLY A 82 3.55 2.67 -1.78
CA GLY A 82 4.02 1.99 -2.98
C GLY A 82 5.40 1.31 -2.85
N PHE A 83 5.87 1.03 -1.63
CA PHE A 83 7.17 0.37 -1.39
C PHE A 83 7.09 -1.04 -0.79
N LYS A 84 5.90 -1.65 -0.73
CA LYS A 84 5.71 -3.02 -0.24
C LYS A 84 6.41 -4.10 -1.10
N VAL A 85 6.20 -4.06 -2.42
CA VAL A 85 6.64 -5.12 -3.36
C VAL A 85 7.87 -4.71 -4.17
N LYS A 86 7.93 -3.45 -4.56
CA LYS A 86 9.02 -2.85 -5.32
C LYS A 86 9.47 -1.59 -4.63
N ALA A 87 10.73 -1.19 -4.81
CA ALA A 87 11.17 0.11 -4.35
C ALA A 87 10.32 1.21 -5.03
N ASN A 88 9.84 2.17 -4.25
CA ASN A 88 9.29 3.41 -4.78
C ASN A 88 10.46 4.39 -5.01
N PRO A 89 10.82 4.73 -6.27
CA PRO A 89 11.95 5.61 -6.55
C PRO A 89 11.77 7.01 -5.95
N GLU A 90 10.53 7.47 -5.78
CA GLU A 90 10.22 8.75 -5.16
C GLU A 90 10.61 8.80 -3.67
N LEU A 91 10.72 7.64 -3.02
CA LEU A 91 11.14 7.51 -1.62
C LEU A 91 12.63 7.24 -1.47
N ALA A 92 13.40 7.20 -2.57
CA ALA A 92 14.84 6.93 -2.53
C ALA A 92 15.63 8.00 -1.75
N ALA A 93 15.08 9.21 -1.59
CA ALA A 93 15.65 10.27 -0.77
C ALA A 93 15.51 10.01 0.75
N TYR A 94 14.66 9.07 1.15
CA TYR A 94 14.34 8.76 2.55
C TYR A 94 14.60 7.28 2.91
N PRO A 95 15.78 6.71 2.59
CA PRO A 95 16.04 5.29 2.78
C PRO A 95 16.01 4.90 4.27
N MET A 96 16.37 5.82 5.15
CA MET A 96 16.32 5.59 6.60
C MET A 96 14.89 5.40 7.09
N CYS A 97 13.91 6.11 6.51
CA CYS A 97 12.51 5.99 6.89
C CYS A 97 11.89 4.70 6.35
N THR A 98 12.14 4.34 5.09
CA THR A 98 11.67 3.06 4.53
C THR A 98 12.29 1.88 5.26
N SER A 99 13.60 1.90 5.53
CA SER A 99 14.26 0.85 6.32
C SER A 99 13.73 0.76 7.75
N ALA A 100 13.47 1.87 8.43
CA ALA A 100 12.89 1.83 9.78
C ALA A 100 11.50 1.17 9.79
N VAL A 101 10.64 1.52 8.84
CA VAL A 101 9.30 0.90 8.74
C VAL A 101 9.38 -0.59 8.46
N MET A 102 10.26 -1.01 7.54
CA MET A 102 10.39 -2.43 7.16
C MET A 102 11.06 -3.29 8.23
N ASP A 103 12.09 -2.76 8.90
CA ASP A 103 12.86 -3.51 9.90
C ASP A 103 12.13 -3.62 11.25
N TYR A 104 11.12 -2.77 11.51
CA TYR A 104 10.43 -2.67 12.81
C TYR A 104 9.93 -4.03 13.34
N VAL A 105 9.14 -4.76 12.54
CA VAL A 105 8.55 -6.03 12.97
C VAL A 105 9.64 -7.07 13.24
N VAL A 106 10.64 -7.13 12.35
CA VAL A 106 11.77 -8.07 12.45
C VAL A 106 12.58 -7.80 13.71
N VAL A 107 12.90 -6.54 14.00
CA VAL A 107 13.61 -6.13 15.22
C VAL A 107 12.85 -6.57 16.45
N GLY A 108 11.53 -6.34 16.51
CA GLY A 108 10.74 -6.74 17.67
C GLY A 108 10.68 -8.27 17.84
N MET A 109 10.55 -9.02 16.75
CA MET A 109 10.63 -10.49 16.79
C MET A 109 12.00 -10.99 17.28
N CYS A 110 13.08 -10.37 16.82
CA CYS A 110 14.44 -10.70 17.24
C CYS A 110 14.74 -10.38 18.71
N LYS A 111 14.13 -9.33 19.26
CA LYS A 111 14.16 -9.05 20.70
C LYS A 111 13.40 -10.12 21.49
N LEU A 112 12.30 -10.65 20.94
CA LEU A 112 11.46 -11.65 21.60
C LEU A 112 12.06 -13.06 21.56
N THR A 113 12.72 -13.43 20.47
CA THR A 113 13.39 -14.74 20.29
C THR A 113 14.84 -14.53 19.81
N PRO A 114 15.76 -14.20 20.73
CA PRO A 114 17.16 -14.03 20.38
C PRO A 114 17.76 -15.33 19.83
N GLY A 115 18.60 -15.24 18.79
CA GLY A 115 19.31 -16.39 18.22
C GLY A 115 18.60 -17.10 17.07
N ASP A 116 17.48 -16.56 16.58
CA ASP A 116 16.95 -16.94 15.26
C ASP A 116 17.92 -16.49 14.16
N ASP A 117 18.11 -17.31 13.12
CA ASP A 117 19.05 -17.04 12.03
C ASP A 117 18.71 -15.75 11.25
N ALA A 118 17.46 -15.29 11.30
CA ALA A 118 17.03 -14.02 10.72
C ALA A 118 17.52 -12.79 11.52
N CYS A 119 18.03 -12.99 12.74
CA CYS A 119 18.45 -11.92 13.64
C CYS A 119 19.92 -11.55 13.44
N GLU A 120 20.18 -10.81 12.36
CA GLU A 120 21.52 -10.33 12.03
C GLU A 120 22.16 -9.50 13.18
N PRO A 121 23.45 -9.70 13.47
CA PRO A 121 24.19 -8.83 14.38
C PRO A 121 24.09 -7.35 13.98
N GLY A 122 23.74 -6.49 14.92
CA GLY A 122 23.65 -5.05 14.69
C GLY A 122 22.32 -4.56 14.08
N LEU A 123 21.37 -5.45 13.77
CA LEU A 123 20.05 -5.09 13.25
C LEU A 123 19.35 -4.03 14.13
N ALA A 124 19.30 -4.26 15.45
CA ALA A 124 18.67 -3.33 16.39
C ALA A 124 19.36 -1.94 16.39
N ALA A 125 20.69 -1.90 16.39
CA ALA A 125 21.44 -0.64 16.37
C ALA A 125 21.24 0.14 15.06
N ARG A 126 21.19 -0.57 13.92
CA ARG A 126 20.88 0.02 12.61
C ARG A 126 19.46 0.59 12.59
N PHE A 127 18.49 -0.18 13.08
CA PHE A 127 17.10 0.24 13.21
C PHE A 127 16.97 1.51 14.07
N ASP A 128 17.58 1.56 15.25
CA ASP A 128 17.53 2.73 16.13
C ASP A 128 18.15 3.98 15.45
N GLY A 129 19.24 3.78 14.71
CA GLY A 129 19.86 4.83 13.89
C GLY A 129 18.94 5.34 12.79
N ASN A 130 18.22 4.44 12.11
CA ASN A 130 17.25 4.74 11.07
C ASN A 130 16.05 5.53 11.62
N VAL A 131 15.47 5.08 12.73
CA VAL A 131 14.37 5.77 13.41
C VAL A 131 14.78 7.19 13.81
N ARG A 132 15.95 7.34 14.43
CA ARG A 132 16.46 8.66 14.83
C ARG A 132 16.63 9.59 13.64
N ARG A 133 17.30 9.15 12.57
CA ARG A 133 17.51 9.97 11.37
C ARG A 133 16.20 10.27 10.64
N CYS A 134 15.23 9.35 10.64
CA CYS A 134 13.91 9.60 10.08
C CYS A 134 13.19 10.72 10.85
N ARG A 135 13.22 10.68 12.19
CA ARG A 135 12.69 11.74 13.07
C ARG A 135 13.35 13.09 12.83
N GLU A 136 14.67 13.12 12.66
CA GLU A 136 15.41 14.36 12.35
C GLU A 136 14.97 15.00 11.03
N ILE A 137 14.63 14.21 10.02
CA ILE A 137 14.14 14.71 8.73
C ILE A 137 12.68 15.17 8.87
N ALA A 138 11.84 14.39 9.53
CA ALA A 138 10.44 14.73 9.77
C ALA A 138 10.29 16.05 10.54
N ALA A 139 11.16 16.31 11.51
CA ALA A 139 11.16 17.54 12.31
C ALA A 139 11.55 18.81 11.53
N LYS A 140 12.05 18.69 10.29
CA LYS A 140 12.41 19.82 9.41
C LYS A 140 11.27 20.22 8.46
N LYS A 141 10.12 19.57 8.57
CA LYS A 141 8.91 19.83 7.77
C LYS A 141 7.91 20.62 8.58
#